data_AF-A0A8J6VN96-F1
#
_entry.id   AF-A0A8J6VN96-F1
#
_cell.length_a   1.000
_cell.length_b   1.000
_cell.length_c   1.000
_cell.angle_alpha   90.00
_cell.angle_beta   90.00
_cell.angle_gamma   90.00
#
_symmetry.space_group_name_H-M   'P 1'
#
loop_
_entity.id
_entity.type
_entity.pdbx_description
1 polymer ?
#
loop_
_entity_poly.entity_id
_entity_poly.type
_entity_poly.pdbx_seq_one_letter_code
_entity_poly.pdbx_strand_id
1 'polypeptide(L)'
;MDKIRTLAANMSVVFNLDGLHLKRFLKHKISSVYSFIESILLHDEIIIPIQDYLSVAALLHLLGEDIVIELLELGLLKFVRLKGVMLYIRGSEEDGNLVALESVGNPPVANSAPKSQAINAAFNVLTTEVKNRDLLLRLLMQATEEVTMGSIVDEIRDETYQDIQRTPLWRDFYSLGDTQLKKFPGLEPMEARTLGPNSKPKKDVIDALLSIALTNIELRLAQKLGCIDSSTASPVGRVLKLKFQRNLKYFESEKAFADLREIAAVTNIGEAVLKDKSLFSYLLKLRQSRNGEEFRQWFHKNCREDKKNIASEYNKLIRETPIIQSKKSRILRFVVTSALGCIPGIGPSLGLGAGAVDNFFVDELLKGNSPKFFIEDLYQFDGASKGFGKN
;
A
#
# COMPACT_ATOMS: atom_id res chain seq x y z
N MET A 1 4.97 -19.91 1.60
CA MET A 1 3.85 -19.09 2.12
C MET A 1 3.42 -18.14 1.04
N ASP A 2 2.13 -17.91 0.91
CA ASP A 2 1.61 -16.93 -0.04
C ASP A 2 2.05 -15.52 0.38
N LYS A 3 2.40 -14.69 -0.59
CA LYS A 3 2.82 -13.31 -0.33
C LYS A 3 1.65 -12.49 0.19
N ILE A 4 1.87 -11.70 1.23
CA ILE A 4 0.87 -10.79 1.78
C ILE A 4 0.88 -9.50 0.94
N ARG A 5 -0.16 -9.30 0.12
CA ARG A 5 -0.25 -8.18 -0.82
C ARG A 5 -1.34 -7.17 -0.43
N THR A 6 -1.09 -5.89 -0.68
CA THR A 6 -2.11 -4.84 -0.54
C THR A 6 -2.22 -3.98 -1.80
N LEU A 7 -3.44 -3.61 -2.17
CA LEU A 7 -3.70 -2.61 -3.20
C LEU A 7 -3.80 -1.22 -2.57
N ALA A 8 -2.76 -0.40 -2.74
CA ALA A 8 -2.70 0.96 -2.20
C ALA A 8 -3.36 1.99 -3.12
N ALA A 9 -4.67 1.86 -3.42
CA ALA A 9 -5.35 2.77 -4.33
C ALA A 9 -5.49 4.19 -3.79
N ASN A 10 -5.35 4.40 -2.47
CA ASN A 10 -5.24 5.75 -1.91
C ASN A 10 -3.95 6.48 -2.35
N MET A 11 -2.92 5.77 -2.79
CA MET A 11 -1.70 6.32 -3.38
C MET A 11 -1.83 6.58 -4.88
N SER A 12 -2.93 6.14 -5.49
CA SER A 12 -3.24 6.51 -6.87
C SER A 12 -3.55 8.00 -6.96
N VAL A 13 -2.92 8.66 -7.91
CA VAL A 13 -3.35 9.97 -8.38
C VAL A 13 -4.49 9.74 -9.37
N VAL A 14 -5.73 9.64 -8.85
CA VAL A 14 -6.92 9.47 -9.68
C VAL A 14 -6.96 10.59 -10.73
N PHE A 15 -7.24 10.17 -11.97
CA PHE A 15 -7.18 10.96 -13.19
C PHE A 15 -7.66 12.39 -13.02
N ASN A 16 -6.91 13.31 -13.61
CA ASN A 16 -7.41 14.64 -13.82
C ASN A 16 -6.74 15.34 -14.99
N LEU A 17 -7.54 15.63 -16.01
CA LEU A 17 -7.15 16.33 -17.24
C LEU A 17 -6.68 17.78 -16.99
N ASP A 18 -6.87 18.31 -15.78
CA ASP A 18 -6.51 19.69 -15.45
C ASP A 18 -5.02 19.92 -15.16
N GLY A 19 -4.20 18.86 -15.11
CA GLY A 19 -2.76 18.95 -14.82
C GLY A 19 -2.41 19.35 -13.37
N LEU A 20 -3.40 19.54 -12.49
CA LEU A 20 -3.20 19.94 -11.09
C LEU A 20 -3.22 18.75 -10.11
N HIS A 21 -3.32 17.52 -10.63
CA HIS A 21 -3.49 16.31 -9.84
C HIS A 21 -2.32 16.07 -8.88
N LEU A 22 -1.07 16.30 -9.30
CA LEU A 22 0.11 16.11 -8.45
C LEU A 22 0.10 17.10 -7.28
N LYS A 23 -0.18 18.39 -7.57
CA LYS A 23 -0.31 19.42 -6.52
C LYS A 23 -1.40 19.06 -5.52
N ARG A 24 -2.54 18.55 -5.99
CA ARG A 24 -3.65 18.11 -5.11
C ARG A 24 -3.27 16.88 -4.30
N PHE A 25 -2.55 15.93 -4.90
CA PHE A 25 -2.00 14.78 -4.18
C PHE A 25 -1.08 15.25 -3.05
N LEU A 26 -0.10 16.10 -3.35
CA LEU A 26 0.85 16.63 -2.36
C LEU A 26 0.16 17.45 -1.27
N LYS A 27 -0.87 18.24 -1.60
CA LYS A 27 -1.59 19.09 -0.64
C LYS A 27 -2.43 18.30 0.37
N HIS A 28 -3.01 17.17 -0.03
CA HIS A 28 -4.08 16.53 0.73
C HIS A 28 -3.75 15.15 1.29
N LYS A 29 -2.57 14.58 1.01
CA LYS A 29 -2.31 13.16 1.26
C LYS A 29 -1.10 12.81 2.13
N ILE A 30 -0.64 13.71 3.01
CA ILE A 30 0.35 13.34 4.05
C ILE A 30 -0.12 12.10 4.84
N SER A 31 -1.41 12.00 5.17
CA SER A 31 -1.98 10.82 5.82
C SER A 31 -1.93 9.54 4.98
N SER A 32 -2.02 9.65 3.64
CA SER A 32 -1.88 8.50 2.75
C SER A 32 -0.43 8.01 2.72
N VAL A 33 0.55 8.93 2.82
CA VAL A 33 1.96 8.57 2.92
C VAL A 33 2.26 7.86 4.24
N TYR A 34 1.68 8.30 5.36
CA TYR A 34 1.78 7.57 6.63
C TYR A 34 1.25 6.14 6.50
N SER A 35 0.05 6.00 5.93
CA SER A 35 -0.58 4.69 5.72
C SER A 35 0.24 3.81 4.76
N PHE A 36 0.89 4.42 3.76
CA PHE A 36 1.81 3.74 2.85
C PHE A 36 3.07 3.22 3.58
N ILE A 37 3.69 4.03 4.44
CA ILE A 37 4.86 3.62 5.23
C ILE A 37 4.49 2.49 6.21
N GLU A 38 3.32 2.56 6.84
CA GLU A 38 2.82 1.46 7.67
C GLU A 38 2.53 0.20 6.84
N SER A 39 1.99 0.37 5.63
CA SER A 39 1.77 -0.75 4.71
C SER A 39 3.08 -1.45 4.34
N ILE A 40 4.22 -0.74 4.28
CA ILE A 40 5.54 -1.34 4.03
C ILE A 40 5.92 -2.32 5.14
N LEU A 41 5.56 -2.02 6.39
CA LEU A 41 5.81 -2.92 7.52
C LEU A 41 4.92 -4.16 7.50
N LEU A 42 3.68 -4.01 7.03
CA LEU A 42 2.65 -5.04 7.14
C LEU A 42 2.58 -5.99 5.94
N HIS A 43 3.12 -5.60 4.78
CA HIS A 43 2.92 -6.35 3.54
C HIS A 43 4.24 -6.74 2.87
N ASP A 44 4.19 -7.84 2.13
CA ASP A 44 5.29 -8.29 1.27
C ASP A 44 5.36 -7.49 -0.03
N GLU A 45 4.21 -7.12 -0.58
CA GLU A 45 4.13 -6.29 -1.78
C GLU A 45 3.01 -5.24 -1.63
N ILE A 46 3.31 -4.00 -1.99
CA ILE A 46 2.37 -2.90 -2.11
C ILE A 46 2.21 -2.59 -3.59
N ILE A 47 0.98 -2.74 -4.07
CA ILE A 47 0.65 -2.51 -5.47
C ILE A 47 -0.13 -1.21 -5.58
N ILE A 48 0.41 -0.23 -6.31
CA ILE A 48 -0.27 1.04 -6.55
C ILE A 48 -0.93 0.99 -7.94
N PRO A 49 -2.26 1.09 -8.04
CA PRO A 49 -2.92 1.24 -9.32
C PRO A 49 -2.65 2.64 -9.86
N ILE A 50 -2.17 2.71 -11.10
CA ILE A 50 -1.81 3.96 -11.76
C ILE A 50 -2.43 4.00 -13.17
N GLN A 51 -2.67 5.19 -13.70
CA GLN A 51 -2.96 5.36 -15.14
C GLN A 51 -1.76 5.98 -15.86
N ASP A 52 -1.13 6.92 -15.18
CA ASP A 52 0.14 7.54 -15.52
C ASP A 52 1.16 7.36 -14.38
N TYR A 53 2.41 7.77 -14.60
CA TYR A 53 3.46 7.63 -13.61
C TYR A 53 3.54 8.80 -12.62
N LEU A 54 2.49 9.62 -12.47
CA LEU A 54 2.53 10.81 -11.59
C LEU A 54 2.48 10.43 -10.11
N SER A 55 1.93 9.26 -9.78
CA SER A 55 2.07 8.66 -8.44
C SER A 55 3.54 8.35 -8.12
N VAL A 56 4.34 7.98 -9.12
CA VAL A 56 5.80 7.77 -8.95
C VAL A 56 6.51 9.10 -8.74
N ALA A 57 6.16 10.13 -9.51
CA ALA A 57 6.68 11.48 -9.27
C ALA A 57 6.35 11.96 -7.85
N ALA A 58 5.14 11.70 -7.35
CA ALA A 58 4.77 12.01 -5.98
C ALA A 58 5.65 11.25 -4.96
N LEU A 59 5.88 9.95 -5.15
CA LEU A 59 6.74 9.16 -4.26
C LEU A 59 8.20 9.64 -4.28
N LEU A 60 8.75 9.97 -5.45
CA LEU A 60 10.09 10.53 -5.58
C LEU A 60 10.21 11.87 -4.86
N HIS A 61 9.20 12.73 -4.97
CA HIS A 61 9.16 14.01 -4.26
C HIS A 61 9.07 13.82 -2.74
N LEU A 62 8.22 12.91 -2.28
CA LEU A 62 7.92 12.72 -0.86
C LEU A 62 9.00 11.93 -0.13
N LEU A 63 9.40 10.77 -0.67
CA LEU A 63 10.35 9.87 -0.03
C LEU A 63 11.79 10.19 -0.45
N GLY A 64 12.00 10.58 -1.70
CA GLY A 64 13.33 10.73 -2.27
C GLY A 64 13.68 9.54 -3.16
N GLU A 65 14.65 9.77 -4.03
CA GLU A 65 15.04 8.84 -5.08
C GLU A 65 15.59 7.51 -4.54
N ASP A 66 16.56 7.57 -3.63
CA ASP A 66 17.25 6.38 -3.10
C ASP A 66 16.27 5.40 -2.44
N ILE A 67 15.31 5.92 -1.67
CA ILE A 67 14.26 5.13 -1.02
C ILE A 67 13.35 4.44 -2.05
N VAL A 68 12.95 5.15 -3.11
CA VAL A 68 12.10 4.57 -4.15
C VAL A 68 12.84 3.48 -4.91
N ILE A 69 14.14 3.68 -5.20
CA ILE A 69 15.00 2.65 -5.81
C ILE A 69 15.05 1.41 -4.91
N GLU A 70 15.36 1.59 -3.62
CA GLU A 70 15.46 0.48 -2.67
C GLU A 70 14.14 -0.31 -2.58
N LEU A 71 12.99 0.37 -2.51
CA LEU A 71 11.67 -0.28 -2.51
C LEU A 71 11.39 -1.10 -3.78
N LEU A 72 11.86 -0.63 -4.94
CA LEU A 72 11.70 -1.32 -6.22
C LEU A 72 12.64 -2.52 -6.33
N GLU A 73 13.90 -2.37 -5.93
CA GLU A 73 14.91 -3.45 -5.96
C GLU A 73 14.51 -4.60 -5.03
N LEU A 74 13.93 -4.28 -3.87
CA LEU A 74 13.42 -5.27 -2.92
C LEU A 74 12.08 -5.90 -3.37
N GLY A 75 11.49 -5.42 -4.46
CA GLY A 75 10.20 -5.89 -4.96
C GLY A 75 9.00 -5.55 -4.06
N LEU A 76 9.17 -4.63 -3.12
CA LEU A 76 8.14 -4.20 -2.16
C LEU A 76 7.14 -3.27 -2.81
N LEU A 77 7.60 -2.41 -3.72
CA LEU A 77 6.77 -1.47 -4.44
C LEU A 77 6.52 -1.97 -5.86
N LYS A 78 5.26 -2.14 -6.23
CA LYS A 78 4.82 -2.53 -7.57
C LYS A 78 3.73 -1.60 -8.08
N PHE A 79 3.53 -1.62 -9.39
CA PHE A 79 2.51 -0.83 -10.05
C PHE A 79 1.65 -1.71 -10.95
N VAL A 80 0.36 -1.39 -11.01
CA VAL A 80 -0.53 -1.89 -12.06
C VAL A 80 -1.02 -0.69 -12.86
N ARG A 81 -0.56 -0.58 -14.10
CA ARG A 81 -0.90 0.53 -14.99
C ARG A 81 -2.13 0.20 -15.82
N LEU A 82 -3.22 0.91 -15.57
CA LEU A 82 -4.43 0.92 -16.36
C LEU A 82 -4.24 1.82 -17.58
N LYS A 83 -4.07 1.23 -18.76
CA LYS A 83 -3.91 1.98 -20.02
C LYS A 83 -5.26 2.45 -20.54
N GLY A 84 -5.38 3.76 -20.74
CA GLY A 84 -6.60 4.41 -21.23
C GLY A 84 -7.41 5.10 -20.14
N VAL A 85 -8.58 5.60 -20.52
CA VAL A 85 -9.48 6.40 -19.67
C VAL A 85 -10.86 5.77 -19.64
N MET A 86 -11.40 5.58 -18.45
CA MET A 86 -12.80 5.23 -18.26
C MET A 86 -13.67 6.49 -18.33
N LEU A 87 -14.77 6.39 -19.06
CA LEU A 87 -15.72 7.48 -19.22
C LEU A 87 -17.12 6.95 -19.53
N TYR A 88 -18.11 7.79 -19.30
CA TYR A 88 -19.46 7.58 -19.75
C TYR A 88 -19.69 8.41 -21.01
N ILE A 89 -20.07 7.78 -22.11
CA ILE A 89 -20.47 8.47 -23.33
C ILE A 89 -21.99 8.47 -23.46
N ARG A 90 -22.52 9.56 -24.03
CA ARG A 90 -23.86 9.60 -24.61
C ARG A 90 -23.71 9.61 -26.13
N GLY A 91 -24.28 8.62 -26.81
CA GLY A 91 -24.32 8.55 -28.27
C GLY A 91 -25.23 9.62 -28.88
N SER A 92 -25.41 9.56 -30.20
CA SER A 92 -26.29 10.48 -30.95
C SER A 92 -27.78 10.29 -30.63
N GLU A 93 -28.16 9.10 -30.15
CA GLU A 93 -29.55 8.74 -29.81
C GLU A 93 -29.75 8.66 -28.29
N GLU A 94 -30.44 7.63 -27.81
CA GLU A 94 -30.70 7.38 -26.39
C GLU A 94 -29.69 6.41 -25.75
N ASP A 95 -28.72 5.92 -26.53
CA ASP A 95 -27.70 5.02 -26.05
C ASP A 95 -26.60 5.77 -25.28
N GLY A 96 -26.24 5.25 -24.13
CA GLY A 96 -25.13 5.74 -23.32
C GLY A 96 -24.51 4.59 -22.58
N ASN A 97 -23.19 4.65 -22.46
CA ASN A 97 -22.42 3.49 -22.05
C ASN A 97 -21.17 3.89 -21.28
N LEU A 98 -20.82 3.05 -20.30
CA LEU A 98 -19.51 3.07 -19.66
C LEU A 98 -18.51 2.40 -20.61
N VAL A 99 -17.57 3.18 -21.11
CA VAL A 99 -16.56 2.72 -22.08
C VAL A 99 -15.16 3.11 -21.62
N ALA A 100 -14.18 2.49 -22.25
CA ALA A 100 -12.78 2.88 -22.12
C ALA A 100 -12.27 3.45 -23.45
N LEU A 101 -11.52 4.55 -23.39
CA LEU A 101 -10.72 5.02 -24.50
C LEU A 101 -9.26 4.65 -24.25
N GLU A 102 -8.73 3.73 -25.06
CA GLU A 102 -7.34 3.23 -24.91
C GLU A 102 -6.29 4.20 -25.45
N SER A 103 -6.69 5.07 -26.38
CA SER A 103 -5.84 6.11 -26.96
C SER A 103 -6.57 7.44 -26.96
N VAL A 104 -5.96 8.44 -26.31
CA VAL A 104 -6.45 9.81 -26.29
C VAL A 104 -5.37 10.73 -26.84
N GLY A 105 -5.71 11.49 -27.89
CA GLY A 105 -4.84 12.50 -28.50
C GLY A 105 -3.83 11.97 -29.54
N ASN A 106 -3.33 12.88 -30.37
CA ASN A 106 -2.16 12.68 -31.23
C ASN A 106 -1.21 13.88 -31.06
N PRO A 107 -0.06 13.74 -30.37
CA PRO A 107 0.50 12.49 -29.82
C PRO A 107 -0.29 11.98 -28.60
N PRO A 108 -0.15 10.68 -28.24
CA PRO A 108 -0.85 10.08 -27.11
C PRO A 108 -0.52 10.79 -25.80
N VAL A 109 -1.54 11.10 -25.00
CA VAL A 109 -1.33 11.57 -23.62
C VAL A 109 -0.72 10.46 -22.74
N ALA A 110 -0.10 10.85 -21.61
CA ALA A 110 0.74 9.97 -20.78
C ALA A 110 0.07 8.67 -20.30
N ASN A 111 -1.25 8.60 -20.19
CA ASN A 111 -2.01 7.40 -19.83
C ASN A 111 -2.16 6.36 -20.96
N SER A 112 -1.92 6.79 -22.21
CA SER A 112 -2.05 5.98 -23.43
C SER A 112 -0.69 5.74 -24.09
N ALA A 113 0.30 6.58 -23.78
CA ALA A 113 1.66 6.48 -24.30
C ALA A 113 2.35 5.15 -23.92
N PRO A 114 3.33 4.68 -24.72
CA PRO A 114 4.23 3.59 -24.34
C PRO A 114 4.81 3.78 -22.94
N LYS A 115 5.00 2.67 -22.21
CA LYS A 115 5.42 2.67 -20.79
C LYS A 115 6.63 3.56 -20.52
N SER A 116 7.68 3.44 -21.33
CA SER A 116 8.90 4.26 -21.20
C SER A 116 8.67 5.75 -21.42
N GLN A 117 7.80 6.12 -22.37
CA GLN A 117 7.44 7.52 -22.62
C GLN A 117 6.63 8.09 -21.47
N ALA A 118 5.69 7.31 -20.92
CA ALA A 118 4.89 7.73 -19.77
C ALA A 118 5.71 7.92 -18.49
N ILE A 119 6.69 7.04 -18.24
CA ILE A 119 7.65 7.18 -17.12
C ILE A 119 8.46 8.47 -17.30
N ASN A 120 9.02 8.68 -18.49
CA ASN A 120 9.81 9.88 -18.78
C ASN A 120 8.99 11.17 -18.67
N ALA A 121 7.72 11.14 -19.08
CA ALA A 121 6.80 12.26 -18.91
C ALA A 121 6.61 12.59 -17.41
N ALA A 122 6.47 11.59 -16.55
CA ALA A 122 6.35 11.80 -15.10
C ALA A 122 7.63 12.38 -14.48
N PHE A 123 8.82 11.94 -14.91
CA PHE A 123 10.08 12.52 -14.45
C PHE A 123 10.21 14.00 -14.83
N ASN A 124 9.68 14.40 -15.99
CA ASN A 124 9.74 15.79 -16.45
C ASN A 124 8.80 16.73 -15.66
N VAL A 125 7.86 16.21 -14.87
CA VAL A 125 6.99 17.00 -13.99
C VAL A 125 7.68 17.34 -12.66
N LEU A 126 8.76 16.64 -12.32
CA LEU A 126 9.53 16.90 -11.10
C LEU A 126 10.32 18.20 -11.23
N THR A 127 10.31 19.01 -10.17
CA THR A 127 11.15 20.22 -10.08
C THR A 127 12.61 19.89 -9.77
N THR A 128 12.86 18.73 -9.17
CA THR A 128 14.19 18.22 -8.83
C THR A 128 14.68 17.27 -9.91
N GLU A 129 15.95 17.38 -10.28
CA GLU A 129 16.60 16.45 -11.19
C GLU A 129 16.60 15.02 -10.61
N VAL A 130 16.30 14.04 -11.46
CA VAL A 130 16.36 12.60 -11.13
C VAL A 130 17.74 12.08 -11.52
N LYS A 131 18.58 11.76 -10.55
CA LYS A 131 20.01 11.48 -10.76
C LYS A 131 20.25 10.15 -11.47
N ASN A 132 19.52 9.11 -11.08
CA ASN A 132 19.62 7.74 -11.59
C ASN A 132 18.43 7.41 -12.52
N ARG A 133 18.15 8.31 -13.47
CA ARG A 133 16.99 8.22 -14.36
C ARG A 133 16.88 6.89 -15.10
N ASP A 134 17.97 6.37 -15.65
CA ASP A 134 17.98 5.12 -16.42
C ASP A 134 17.75 3.89 -15.54
N LEU A 135 18.34 3.89 -14.34
CA LEU A 135 18.13 2.83 -13.34
C LEU A 135 16.66 2.79 -12.92
N LEU A 136 16.10 3.94 -12.53
CA LEU A 136 14.69 4.06 -12.16
C LEU A 136 13.76 3.66 -13.31
N LEU A 137 14.05 4.10 -14.54
CA LEU A 137 13.28 3.70 -15.72
C LEU A 137 13.25 2.17 -15.85
N ARG A 138 14.41 1.51 -15.76
CA ARG A 138 14.51 0.04 -15.83
C ARG A 138 13.72 -0.64 -14.71
N LEU A 139 13.90 -0.19 -13.46
CA LEU A 139 13.22 -0.76 -12.30
C LEU A 139 11.70 -0.59 -12.38
N LEU A 140 11.22 0.59 -12.78
CA LEU A 140 9.78 0.86 -12.96
C LEU A 140 9.19 0.03 -14.10
N MET A 141 9.92 -0.16 -15.21
CA MET A 141 9.48 -1.02 -16.30
C MET A 141 9.28 -2.47 -15.82
N GLN A 142 10.17 -2.97 -14.95
CA GLN A 142 10.12 -4.31 -14.36
C GLN A 142 9.03 -4.44 -13.29
N ALA A 143 8.84 -3.40 -12.45
CA ALA A 143 7.90 -3.40 -11.35
C ALA A 143 6.45 -3.06 -11.77
N THR A 144 6.21 -2.74 -13.05
CA THR A 144 4.87 -2.37 -13.56
C THR A 144 4.27 -3.44 -14.46
N GLU A 145 3.10 -3.96 -14.07
CA GLU A 145 2.20 -4.72 -14.94
C GLU A 145 1.25 -3.76 -15.68
N GLU A 146 0.95 -4.02 -16.96
CA GLU A 146 -0.01 -3.20 -17.73
C GLU A 146 -1.31 -3.99 -17.97
N VAL A 147 -2.44 -3.32 -17.73
CA VAL A 147 -3.78 -3.83 -17.99
C VAL A 147 -4.52 -2.79 -18.83
N THR A 148 -5.26 -3.21 -19.85
CA THR A 148 -6.07 -2.26 -20.63
C THR A 148 -7.30 -1.85 -19.84
N MET A 149 -7.62 -0.56 -19.86
CA MET A 149 -8.83 -0.05 -19.21
C MET A 149 -10.08 -0.71 -19.80
N GLY A 150 -10.09 -0.99 -21.11
CA GLY A 150 -11.20 -1.68 -21.79
C GLY A 150 -11.51 -3.02 -21.15
N SER A 151 -10.50 -3.87 -20.96
CA SER A 151 -10.69 -5.21 -20.37
C SER A 151 -11.32 -5.17 -18.98
N ILE A 152 -10.91 -4.22 -18.13
CA ILE A 152 -11.46 -4.10 -16.78
C ILE A 152 -12.87 -3.50 -16.84
N VAL A 153 -13.09 -2.45 -17.65
CA VAL A 153 -14.41 -1.83 -17.79
C VAL A 153 -15.44 -2.84 -18.27
N ASP A 154 -15.11 -3.69 -19.25
CA ASP A 154 -16.00 -4.74 -19.74
C ASP A 154 -16.38 -5.73 -18.63
N GLU A 155 -15.45 -6.07 -17.72
CA GLU A 155 -15.72 -6.98 -16.61
C GLU A 155 -16.61 -6.39 -15.50
N ILE A 156 -16.60 -5.08 -15.31
CA ILE A 156 -17.33 -4.41 -14.21
C ILE A 156 -18.57 -3.63 -14.67
N ARG A 157 -18.79 -3.50 -15.98
CA ARG A 157 -19.84 -2.65 -16.56
C ARG A 157 -21.23 -3.01 -16.00
N ASP A 158 -21.62 -4.27 -16.13
CA ASP A 158 -22.95 -4.74 -15.75
C ASP A 158 -23.16 -4.65 -14.24
N GLU A 159 -22.14 -5.02 -13.45
CA GLU A 159 -22.14 -4.89 -11.98
C GLU A 159 -22.35 -3.43 -11.55
N THR A 160 -21.60 -2.51 -12.15
CA THR A 160 -21.69 -1.06 -11.86
C THR A 160 -23.08 -0.51 -12.15
N TYR A 161 -23.68 -0.92 -13.27
CA TYR A 161 -25.03 -0.51 -13.64
C TYR A 161 -26.09 -1.06 -12.67
N GLN A 162 -25.97 -2.32 -12.27
CA GLN A 162 -26.84 -2.93 -11.26
C GLN A 162 -26.74 -2.22 -9.91
N ASP A 163 -25.53 -1.84 -9.48
CA ASP A 163 -25.30 -1.12 -8.23
C ASP A 163 -26.05 0.22 -8.18
N ILE A 164 -26.09 0.94 -9.31
CA ILE A 164 -26.83 2.20 -9.41
C ILE A 164 -28.33 1.98 -9.41
N GLN A 165 -28.84 1.04 -10.20
CA GLN A 165 -30.28 0.74 -10.28
C GLN A 165 -30.84 0.33 -8.92
N ARG A 166 -30.07 -0.47 -8.17
CA ARG A 166 -30.47 -0.96 -6.86
C ARG A 166 -30.35 0.10 -5.76
N THR A 167 -29.74 1.26 -6.05
CA THR A 167 -29.63 2.38 -5.11
C THR A 167 -30.90 3.25 -5.19
N PRO A 168 -31.76 3.27 -4.14
CA PRO A 168 -33.04 3.98 -4.19
C PRO A 168 -32.90 5.47 -4.50
N LEU A 169 -31.82 6.10 -3.99
CA LEU A 169 -31.52 7.51 -4.24
C LEU A 169 -31.53 7.85 -5.74
N TRP A 170 -30.90 7.02 -6.56
CA TRP A 170 -30.77 7.29 -7.99
C TRP A 170 -31.99 6.82 -8.77
N ARG A 171 -32.52 5.65 -8.41
CA ARG A 171 -33.74 5.10 -9.00
C ARG A 171 -34.91 6.06 -8.87
N ASP A 172 -35.14 6.57 -7.67
CA ASP A 172 -36.30 7.41 -7.36
C ASP A 172 -36.08 8.85 -7.88
N PHE A 173 -34.87 9.40 -7.75
CA PHE A 173 -34.58 10.78 -8.19
C PHE A 173 -34.60 10.95 -9.72
N TYR A 174 -34.16 9.94 -10.47
CA TYR A 174 -34.09 10.00 -11.93
C TYR A 174 -35.16 9.17 -12.63
N SER A 175 -36.10 8.57 -11.88
CA SER A 175 -37.11 7.66 -12.43
C SER A 175 -36.49 6.59 -13.33
N LEU A 176 -35.33 6.05 -12.92
CA LEU A 176 -34.62 5.01 -13.68
C LEU A 176 -35.48 3.76 -13.64
N GLY A 177 -36.30 3.53 -14.67
CA GLY A 177 -36.98 2.26 -14.88
C GLY A 177 -35.98 1.11 -15.05
N ASP A 178 -36.47 -0.12 -14.99
CA ASP A 178 -35.63 -1.33 -14.97
C ASP A 178 -34.70 -1.50 -16.20
N THR A 179 -34.91 -0.78 -17.30
CA THR A 179 -34.29 -1.13 -18.60
C THR A 179 -33.46 -0.04 -19.30
N GLN A 180 -33.38 1.20 -18.82
CA GLN A 180 -32.75 2.29 -19.60
C GLN A 180 -31.75 3.17 -18.83
N LEU A 181 -30.69 2.57 -18.26
CA LEU A 181 -29.49 3.31 -17.81
C LEU A 181 -28.63 3.88 -18.95
N LYS A 182 -29.17 3.81 -20.17
CA LYS A 182 -28.52 4.32 -21.38
C LYS A 182 -28.60 5.84 -21.48
N LYS A 183 -29.48 6.50 -20.71
CA LYS A 183 -29.67 7.95 -20.81
C LYS A 183 -29.66 8.63 -19.44
N PHE A 184 -28.47 8.83 -18.88
CA PHE A 184 -28.32 9.72 -17.74
C PHE A 184 -28.44 11.19 -18.15
N PRO A 185 -29.14 12.04 -17.38
CA PRO A 185 -29.19 13.46 -17.63
C PRO A 185 -27.84 14.13 -17.36
N GLY A 186 -27.63 15.29 -17.97
CA GLY A 186 -26.44 16.12 -17.77
C GLY A 186 -25.37 15.98 -18.86
N LEU A 187 -25.59 15.16 -19.89
CA LEU A 187 -24.80 15.17 -21.12
C LEU A 187 -25.70 15.38 -22.32
N GLU A 188 -25.27 16.19 -23.27
CA GLU A 188 -25.87 16.30 -24.60
C GLU A 188 -25.46 15.11 -25.50
N PRO A 189 -26.17 14.87 -26.62
CA PRO A 189 -25.76 13.85 -27.58
C PRO A 189 -24.32 14.03 -28.04
N MET A 190 -23.58 12.93 -28.16
CA MET A 190 -22.16 12.89 -28.52
C MET A 190 -21.20 13.53 -27.49
N GLU A 191 -21.65 13.74 -26.26
CA GLU A 191 -20.76 14.15 -25.16
C GLU A 191 -20.24 12.96 -24.35
N ALA A 192 -19.08 13.18 -23.73
CA ALA A 192 -18.43 12.22 -22.85
C ALA A 192 -18.07 12.87 -21.52
N ARG A 193 -18.19 12.11 -20.43
CA ARG A 193 -17.75 12.53 -19.09
C ARG A 193 -16.80 11.53 -18.47
N THR A 194 -15.72 12.03 -17.90
CA THR A 194 -14.81 11.26 -17.06
C THR A 194 -14.77 11.82 -15.65
N LEU A 195 -14.24 11.05 -14.71
CA LEU A 195 -14.12 11.48 -13.31
C LEU A 195 -13.07 12.59 -13.21
N GLY A 196 -13.45 13.72 -12.63
CA GLY A 196 -12.65 14.94 -12.58
C GLY A 196 -12.55 15.57 -11.19
N PRO A 197 -11.93 16.77 -11.07
CA PRO A 197 -11.71 17.46 -9.79
C PRO A 197 -13.03 17.91 -9.17
N ASN A 198 -13.96 18.25 -10.07
CA ASN A 198 -15.22 18.89 -9.80
C ASN A 198 -16.37 17.89 -9.85
N SER A 199 -16.07 16.58 -9.88
CA SER A 199 -17.08 15.53 -9.83
C SER A 199 -17.85 15.63 -8.51
N LYS A 200 -19.18 15.60 -8.62
CA LYS A 200 -20.14 15.73 -7.52
C LYS A 200 -21.01 14.47 -7.46
N PRO A 201 -20.45 13.30 -7.07
CA PRO A 201 -21.18 12.03 -7.04
C PRO A 201 -22.37 11.99 -6.08
N LYS A 202 -22.61 13.04 -5.28
CA LYS A 202 -23.82 13.18 -4.44
C LYS A 202 -24.97 13.92 -5.15
N LYS A 203 -24.69 14.58 -6.27
CA LYS A 203 -25.63 15.48 -6.97
C LYS A 203 -25.80 15.14 -8.45
N ASP A 204 -24.86 14.38 -9.01
CA ASP A 204 -24.81 14.04 -10.42
C ASP A 204 -24.66 12.52 -10.56
N VAL A 205 -25.60 11.90 -11.28
CA VAL A 205 -25.65 10.43 -11.44
C VAL A 205 -24.52 9.89 -12.30
N ILE A 206 -23.99 10.67 -13.24
CA ILE A 206 -22.87 10.24 -14.07
C ILE A 206 -21.59 10.25 -13.23
N ASP A 207 -21.39 11.27 -12.40
CA ASP A 207 -20.29 11.27 -11.43
C ASP A 207 -20.43 10.13 -10.42
N ALA A 208 -21.65 9.80 -9.99
CA ALA A 208 -21.91 8.67 -9.11
C ALA A 208 -21.57 7.33 -9.80
N LEU A 209 -21.99 7.14 -11.05
CA LEU A 209 -21.65 5.98 -11.88
C LEU A 209 -20.14 5.83 -12.02
N LEU A 210 -19.44 6.88 -12.42
CA LEU A 210 -18.00 6.85 -12.59
C LEU A 210 -17.27 6.60 -11.26
N SER A 211 -17.82 7.08 -10.14
CA SER A 211 -17.26 6.82 -8.80
C SER A 211 -17.47 5.36 -8.34
N ILE A 212 -18.63 4.78 -8.63
CA ILE A 212 -18.92 3.36 -8.38
C ILE A 212 -18.03 2.49 -9.27
N ALA A 213 -17.94 2.81 -10.56
CA ALA A 213 -17.10 2.10 -11.51
C ALA A 213 -15.63 2.13 -11.08
N LEU A 214 -15.11 3.28 -10.63
CA LEU A 214 -13.75 3.36 -10.10
C LEU A 214 -13.55 2.42 -8.88
N THR A 215 -14.52 2.35 -7.98
CA THR A 215 -14.47 1.42 -6.85
C THR A 215 -14.52 -0.04 -7.31
N ASN A 216 -15.34 -0.37 -8.31
CA ASN A 216 -15.39 -1.73 -8.86
C ASN A 216 -14.08 -2.09 -9.59
N ILE A 217 -13.41 -1.13 -10.25
CA ILE A 217 -12.05 -1.30 -10.78
C ILE A 217 -11.07 -1.64 -9.66
N GLU A 218 -11.06 -0.87 -8.56
CA GLU A 218 -10.17 -1.10 -7.42
C GLU A 218 -10.39 -2.51 -6.83
N LEU A 219 -11.64 -2.92 -6.62
CA LEU A 219 -11.99 -4.25 -6.12
C LEU A 219 -11.56 -5.37 -7.08
N ARG A 220 -11.81 -5.20 -8.39
CA ARG A 220 -11.44 -6.19 -9.40
C ARG A 220 -9.92 -6.34 -9.52
N LEU A 221 -9.18 -5.24 -9.44
CA LEU A 221 -7.71 -5.28 -9.41
C LEU A 221 -7.18 -5.96 -8.15
N ALA A 222 -7.72 -5.63 -6.98
CA ALA A 222 -7.33 -6.29 -5.73
C ALA A 222 -7.54 -7.80 -5.80
N GLN A 223 -8.69 -8.25 -6.33
CA GLN A 223 -8.98 -9.67 -6.54
C GLN A 223 -7.99 -10.32 -7.50
N LYS A 224 -7.79 -9.75 -8.70
CA LYS A 224 -6.89 -10.30 -9.74
C LYS A 224 -5.44 -10.43 -9.26
N LEU A 225 -4.99 -9.47 -8.46
CA LEU A 225 -3.62 -9.42 -7.95
C LEU A 225 -3.42 -10.24 -6.66
N GLY A 226 -4.48 -10.85 -6.13
CA GLY A 226 -4.43 -11.58 -4.87
C GLY A 226 -4.12 -10.68 -3.68
N CYS A 227 -4.55 -9.42 -3.73
CA CYS A 227 -4.42 -8.50 -2.61
C CYS A 227 -5.38 -8.91 -1.51
N ILE A 228 -4.84 -9.17 -0.32
CA ILE A 228 -5.68 -9.47 0.83
C ILE A 228 -6.25 -8.18 1.42
N ASP A 229 -5.53 -7.06 1.31
CA ASP A 229 -5.96 -5.73 1.75
C ASP A 229 -6.05 -4.73 0.61
N SER A 230 -6.83 -3.67 0.82
CA SER A 230 -6.88 -2.54 -0.10
C SER A 230 -7.18 -1.24 0.66
N SER A 231 -6.52 -0.18 0.25
CA SER A 231 -6.85 1.19 0.61
C SER A 231 -7.49 1.88 -0.59
N THR A 232 -8.39 2.85 -0.34
CA THR A 232 -9.12 3.54 -1.42
C THR A 232 -9.19 5.04 -1.18
N ALA A 233 -9.01 5.81 -2.26
CA ALA A 233 -9.32 7.24 -2.28
C ALA A 233 -10.75 7.54 -2.75
N SER A 234 -11.45 6.56 -3.34
CA SER A 234 -12.82 6.73 -3.83
C SER A 234 -13.77 7.05 -2.66
N PRO A 235 -14.62 8.08 -2.78
CA PRO A 235 -15.67 8.34 -1.80
C PRO A 235 -16.59 7.15 -1.57
N VAL A 236 -16.92 6.40 -2.64
CA VAL A 236 -17.77 5.21 -2.56
C VAL A 236 -17.03 4.08 -1.85
N GLY A 237 -15.78 3.82 -2.24
CA GLY A 237 -14.92 2.85 -1.58
C GLY A 237 -14.78 3.10 -0.08
N ARG A 238 -14.61 4.36 0.34
CA ARG A 238 -14.58 4.74 1.77
C ARG A 238 -15.89 4.43 2.50
N VAL A 239 -17.04 4.62 1.86
CA VAL A 239 -18.34 4.29 2.45
C VAL A 239 -18.50 2.77 2.58
N LEU A 240 -18.13 2.00 1.54
CA LEU A 240 -18.17 0.53 1.59
C LEU A 240 -17.26 0.00 2.71
N LYS A 241 -16.03 0.51 2.80
CA LYS A 241 -15.08 0.26 3.88
C LYS A 241 -15.70 0.48 5.27
N LEU A 242 -16.31 1.63 5.51
CA LEU A 242 -16.98 1.92 6.79
C LEU A 242 -18.19 1.00 7.06
N LYS A 243 -18.90 0.55 6.01
CA LYS A 243 -20.01 -0.41 6.16
C LYS A 243 -19.51 -1.81 6.49
N PHE A 244 -18.47 -2.30 5.82
CA PHE A 244 -17.86 -3.60 6.10
C PHE A 244 -17.31 -3.65 7.53
N GLN A 245 -16.66 -2.58 8.00
CA GLN A 245 -16.19 -2.47 9.38
C GLN A 245 -17.33 -2.57 10.41
N ARG A 246 -18.47 -1.94 10.14
CA ARG A 246 -19.60 -1.92 11.07
C ARG A 246 -20.41 -3.21 11.07
N ASN A 247 -20.61 -3.83 9.91
CA ASN A 247 -21.58 -4.91 9.73
C ASN A 247 -20.95 -6.30 9.58
N LEU A 248 -19.77 -6.41 8.95
CA LEU A 248 -19.14 -7.69 8.63
C LEU A 248 -17.95 -8.03 9.54
N LYS A 249 -17.69 -7.21 10.57
CA LYS A 249 -16.47 -7.27 11.38
C LYS A 249 -15.18 -7.28 10.54
N TYR A 250 -15.24 -6.79 9.30
CA TYR A 250 -14.06 -6.66 8.47
C TYR A 250 -13.16 -5.60 9.10
N PHE A 251 -12.06 -6.02 9.71
CA PHE A 251 -11.10 -5.11 10.32
C PHE A 251 -9.93 -4.91 9.37
N GLU A 252 -9.52 -3.66 9.25
CA GLU A 252 -8.44 -3.31 8.32
C GLU A 252 -7.10 -3.42 9.00
N SER A 253 -6.12 -3.95 8.26
CA SER A 253 -4.75 -4.05 8.72
C SER A 253 -4.18 -2.72 9.20
N GLU A 254 -4.48 -1.60 8.53
CA GLU A 254 -4.05 -0.26 8.98
C GLU A 254 -4.63 0.10 10.36
N LYS A 255 -5.93 -0.13 10.57
CA LYS A 255 -6.59 0.17 11.84
C LYS A 255 -6.16 -0.81 12.94
N ALA A 256 -6.01 -2.10 12.61
CA ALA A 256 -5.51 -3.11 13.54
C ALA A 256 -4.09 -2.79 13.97
N PHE A 257 -3.26 -2.34 13.04
CA PHE A 257 -1.90 -1.94 13.35
C PHE A 257 -1.88 -0.66 14.19
N ALA A 258 -2.71 0.33 13.89
CA ALA A 258 -2.85 1.52 14.73
C ALA A 258 -3.27 1.17 16.17
N ASP A 259 -4.27 0.29 16.34
CA ASP A 259 -4.72 -0.20 17.65
C ASP A 259 -3.60 -0.99 18.37
N LEU A 260 -2.88 -1.86 17.64
CA LEU A 260 -1.73 -2.60 18.19
C LEU A 260 -0.63 -1.65 18.64
N ARG A 261 -0.31 -0.62 17.84
CA ARG A 261 0.70 0.39 18.19
C ARG A 261 0.29 1.15 19.44
N GLU A 262 -0.98 1.54 19.56
CA GLU A 262 -1.50 2.20 20.76
C GLU A 262 -1.34 1.30 22.01
N ILE A 263 -1.74 0.03 21.91
CA ILE A 263 -1.61 -0.95 23.01
C ILE A 263 -0.13 -1.19 23.39
N ALA A 264 0.75 -1.28 22.39
CA ALA A 264 2.18 -1.52 22.56
C ALA A 264 2.98 -0.24 22.85
N ALA A 265 2.33 0.92 22.95
CA ALA A 265 2.96 2.23 23.08
C ALA A 265 4.03 2.52 21.99
N VAL A 266 3.82 2.01 20.78
CA VAL A 266 4.68 2.28 19.60
C VAL A 266 4.24 3.58 18.93
N THR A 267 5.21 4.44 18.62
CA THR A 267 4.95 5.74 17.98
C THR A 267 4.41 5.61 16.55
N ASN A 268 3.97 6.73 15.97
CA ASN A 268 3.58 6.75 14.56
C ASN A 268 4.82 6.69 13.68
N ILE A 269 5.13 5.49 13.18
CA ILE A 269 6.31 5.20 12.36
C ILE A 269 6.30 6.02 11.06
N GLY A 270 5.13 6.17 10.42
CA GLY A 270 4.98 6.97 9.21
C GLY A 270 5.34 8.43 9.45
N GLU A 271 4.92 9.00 10.58
CA GLU A 271 5.25 10.35 10.98
C GLU A 271 6.74 10.52 11.28
N ALA A 272 7.34 9.58 12.03
CA ALA A 272 8.76 9.59 12.35
C ALA A 272 9.64 9.58 11.08
N VAL A 273 9.33 8.69 10.14
CA VAL A 273 10.06 8.56 8.87
C VAL A 273 9.92 9.79 7.96
N LEU A 274 8.77 10.46 7.96
CA LEU A 274 8.63 11.70 7.18
C LEU A 274 9.37 12.89 7.81
N LYS A 275 9.57 12.88 9.13
CA LYS A 275 10.39 13.89 9.83
C LYS A 275 11.88 13.63 9.59
N ASP A 276 12.30 12.37 9.61
CA ASP A 276 13.67 11.96 9.39
C ASP A 276 13.74 10.77 8.40
N LYS A 277 14.06 11.10 7.14
CA LYS A 277 14.16 10.12 6.05
C LYS A 277 15.27 9.10 6.27
N SER A 278 16.28 9.40 7.08
CA SER A 278 17.37 8.44 7.38
C SER A 278 16.87 7.21 8.13
N LEU A 279 15.74 7.33 8.84
CA LEU A 279 15.06 6.23 9.52
C LEU A 279 14.45 5.22 8.54
N PHE A 280 14.29 5.56 7.26
CA PHE A 280 13.69 4.66 6.26
C PHE A 280 14.56 3.41 6.04
N SER A 281 15.88 3.57 5.92
CA SER A 281 16.77 2.41 5.75
C SER A 281 16.78 1.51 7.00
N TYR A 282 16.63 2.10 8.19
CA TYR A 282 16.45 1.30 9.41
C TYR A 282 15.10 0.56 9.41
N LEU A 283 14.02 1.21 8.98
CA LEU A 283 12.70 0.60 8.81
C LEU A 283 12.76 -0.62 7.89
N LEU A 284 13.44 -0.51 6.75
CA LEU A 284 13.58 -1.61 5.80
C LEU A 284 14.39 -2.76 6.37
N LYS A 285 15.48 -2.49 7.09
CA LYS A 285 16.26 -3.51 7.81
C LYS A 285 15.42 -4.24 8.85
N LEU A 286 14.67 -3.50 9.68
CA LEU A 286 13.76 -4.10 10.65
C LEU A 286 12.72 -4.99 9.97
N ARG A 287 12.09 -4.48 8.92
CA ARG A 287 11.08 -5.21 8.14
C ARG A 287 11.63 -6.51 7.56
N GLN A 288 12.85 -6.48 7.03
CA GLN A 288 13.51 -7.64 6.41
C GLN A 288 14.08 -8.63 7.42
N SER A 289 14.21 -8.23 8.69
CA SER A 289 14.62 -9.16 9.75
C SER A 289 13.63 -10.33 9.84
N ARG A 290 14.13 -11.46 10.35
CA ARG A 290 13.30 -12.65 10.58
C ARG A 290 12.15 -12.39 11.55
N ASN A 291 12.36 -11.50 12.54
CA ASN A 291 11.32 -11.03 13.44
C ASN A 291 10.23 -10.24 12.69
N GLY A 292 10.63 -9.39 11.74
CA GLY A 292 9.69 -8.61 10.92
C GLY A 292 8.86 -9.50 9.99
N GLU A 293 9.45 -10.53 9.41
CA GLU A 293 8.72 -11.53 8.62
C GLU A 293 7.69 -12.30 9.48
N GLU A 294 8.10 -12.82 10.62
CA GLU A 294 7.17 -13.52 11.51
C GLU A 294 6.10 -12.59 12.07
N PHE A 295 6.44 -11.34 12.37
CA PHE A 295 5.48 -10.34 12.78
C PHE A 295 4.40 -10.14 11.73
N ARG A 296 4.75 -9.98 10.43
CA ARG A 296 3.76 -9.84 9.36
C ARG A 296 2.81 -11.04 9.32
N GLN A 297 3.37 -12.25 9.36
CA GLN A 297 2.58 -13.48 9.31
C GLN A 297 1.65 -13.59 10.53
N TRP A 298 2.18 -13.33 11.73
CA TRP A 298 1.42 -13.35 12.97
C TRP A 298 0.31 -12.28 12.97
N PHE A 299 0.63 -11.07 12.52
CA PHE A 299 -0.31 -9.95 12.47
C PHE A 299 -1.50 -10.27 11.58
N HIS A 300 -1.25 -10.72 10.35
CA HIS A 300 -2.32 -11.05 9.39
C HIS A 300 -3.13 -12.28 9.81
N LYS A 301 -2.51 -13.23 10.52
CA LYS A 301 -3.19 -14.41 11.04
C LYS A 301 -4.06 -14.13 12.26
N ASN A 302 -3.62 -13.25 13.17
CA ASN A 302 -4.21 -13.14 14.50
C ASN A 302 -4.89 -11.79 14.78
N CYS A 303 -4.46 -10.70 14.14
CA CYS A 303 -4.90 -9.34 14.48
C CYS A 303 -5.95 -8.75 13.54
N ARG A 304 -6.22 -9.40 12.40
CA ARG A 304 -7.00 -8.82 11.29
C ARG A 304 -8.53 -8.89 11.46
N GLU A 305 -9.06 -9.75 12.31
CA GLU A 305 -10.51 -10.00 12.33
C GLU A 305 -11.27 -9.24 13.44
N ASP A 306 -10.62 -8.95 14.57
CA ASP A 306 -11.31 -8.32 15.71
C ASP A 306 -10.34 -7.53 16.60
N LYS A 307 -10.72 -6.28 16.95
CA LYS A 307 -10.02 -5.43 17.91
C LYS A 307 -9.84 -6.10 19.28
N LYS A 308 -10.86 -6.83 19.76
CA LYS A 308 -10.75 -7.57 21.03
C LYS A 308 -9.67 -8.65 20.96
N ASN A 309 -9.46 -9.21 19.76
CA ASN A 309 -8.43 -10.21 19.54
C ASN A 309 -7.03 -9.58 19.64
N ILE A 310 -6.82 -8.37 19.10
CA ILE A 310 -5.50 -7.70 19.11
C ILE A 310 -4.91 -7.61 20.52
N ALA A 311 -5.67 -7.09 21.49
CA ALA A 311 -5.18 -6.97 22.86
C ALA A 311 -4.94 -8.35 23.52
N SER A 312 -5.78 -9.35 23.22
CA SER A 312 -5.61 -10.70 23.75
C SER A 312 -4.36 -11.38 23.16
N GLU A 313 -4.19 -11.31 21.84
CA GLU A 313 -3.07 -11.88 21.09
C GLU A 313 -1.76 -11.19 21.45
N TYR A 314 -1.75 -9.87 21.60
CA TYR A 314 -0.58 -9.15 22.08
C TYR A 314 -0.22 -9.56 23.53
N ASN A 315 -1.20 -9.69 24.42
CA ASN A 315 -0.97 -10.18 25.78
C ASN A 315 -0.43 -11.63 25.78
N LYS A 316 -0.93 -12.51 24.92
CA LYS A 316 -0.39 -13.87 24.74
C LYS A 316 1.06 -13.81 24.28
N LEU A 317 1.34 -12.99 23.27
CA LEU A 317 2.68 -12.80 22.71
C LEU A 317 3.69 -12.27 23.76
N ILE A 318 3.29 -11.35 24.64
CA ILE A 318 4.17 -10.87 25.71
C ILE A 318 4.41 -11.94 26.77
N ARG A 319 3.37 -12.72 27.12
CA ARG A 319 3.39 -13.79 28.13
C ARG A 319 4.11 -15.05 27.67
N GLU A 320 4.25 -15.26 26.36
CA GLU A 320 5.12 -16.30 25.82
C GLU A 320 6.53 -16.05 26.37
N THR A 321 6.95 -16.93 27.29
CA THR A 321 8.30 -16.91 27.83
C THR A 321 9.27 -17.03 26.66
N PRO A 322 10.18 -16.06 26.47
CA PRO A 322 11.18 -16.14 25.42
C PRO A 322 11.88 -17.48 25.52
N ILE A 323 12.15 -18.13 24.39
CA ILE A 323 12.81 -19.44 24.35
C ILE A 323 14.10 -19.41 25.18
N ILE A 324 14.78 -18.25 25.26
CA ILE A 324 15.93 -17.94 26.13
C ILE A 324 15.73 -18.30 27.61
N GLN A 325 14.52 -18.24 28.15
CA GLN A 325 14.23 -18.63 29.54
C GLN A 325 13.81 -20.09 29.69
N SER A 326 13.58 -20.81 28.59
CA SER A 326 13.24 -22.24 28.64
C SER A 326 14.44 -23.07 29.13
N LYS A 327 14.20 -24.23 29.76
CA LYS A 327 15.29 -25.14 30.15
C LYS A 327 16.15 -25.59 28.97
N LYS A 328 15.58 -25.61 27.75
CA LYS A 328 16.27 -26.04 26.52
C LYS A 328 17.26 -24.99 26.00
N SER A 329 16.97 -23.69 26.11
CA SER A 329 17.94 -22.65 25.74
C SER A 329 19.13 -22.60 26.70
N ARG A 330 18.93 -22.89 27.99
CA ARG A 330 20.03 -23.00 28.96
C ARG A 330 21.00 -24.13 28.55
N ILE A 331 20.47 -25.25 28.07
CA ILE A 331 21.27 -26.36 27.52
C ILE A 331 21.96 -25.93 26.22
N LEU A 332 21.27 -25.25 25.31
CA LEU A 332 21.85 -24.80 24.05
C LEU A 332 22.96 -23.76 24.25
N ARG A 333 22.76 -22.79 25.15
CA ARG A 333 23.77 -21.82 25.56
C ARG A 333 24.99 -22.53 26.15
N PHE A 334 24.78 -23.54 27.00
CA PHE A 334 25.85 -24.37 27.54
C PHE A 334 26.63 -25.13 26.44
N VAL A 335 25.95 -25.71 25.45
CA VAL A 335 26.59 -26.43 24.34
C VAL A 335 27.40 -25.48 23.45
N VAL A 336 26.84 -24.31 23.10
CA VAL A 336 27.55 -23.31 22.26
C VAL A 336 28.77 -22.77 22.98
N THR A 337 28.66 -22.39 24.26
CA THR A 337 29.80 -21.93 25.06
C THR A 337 30.85 -23.03 25.24
N SER A 338 30.44 -24.29 25.41
CA SER A 338 31.37 -25.42 25.52
C SER A 338 32.08 -25.74 24.19
N ALA A 339 31.38 -25.67 23.06
CA ALA A 339 31.94 -25.94 21.74
C ALA A 339 32.99 -24.89 21.33
N LEU A 340 32.76 -23.61 21.65
CA LEU A 340 33.73 -22.54 21.40
C LEU A 340 34.99 -22.68 22.27
N GLY A 341 34.85 -23.18 23.50
CA GLY A 341 35.97 -23.50 24.39
C GLY A 341 36.86 -24.65 23.89
N CYS A 342 36.38 -25.49 22.97
CA CYS A 342 37.11 -26.63 22.43
C CYS A 342 37.88 -26.31 21.13
N ILE A 343 37.81 -25.09 20.58
CA ILE A 343 38.54 -24.72 19.36
C ILE A 343 40.02 -24.45 19.71
N PRO A 344 40.96 -25.28 19.22
CA PRO A 344 42.38 -25.11 19.52
C PRO A 344 42.92 -23.80 18.95
N GLY A 345 43.55 -22.97 19.78
CA GLY A 345 44.11 -21.67 19.39
C GLY A 345 43.29 -20.45 19.81
N ILE A 346 42.00 -20.62 20.16
CA ILE A 346 41.10 -19.56 20.63
C ILE A 346 40.73 -19.74 22.12
N GLY A 347 40.66 -20.99 22.60
CA GLY A 347 40.15 -21.34 23.93
C GLY A 347 40.92 -20.81 25.16
N PRO A 348 42.27 -20.87 25.24
CA PRO A 348 42.96 -20.50 26.48
C PRO A 348 43.17 -18.99 26.69
N SER A 349 43.32 -18.20 25.63
CA SER A 349 43.62 -16.76 25.71
C SER A 349 42.37 -15.89 25.94
N LEU A 350 41.17 -16.44 25.75
CA LEU A 350 39.90 -15.78 26.05
C LEU A 350 39.40 -16.00 27.48
N GLY A 351 40.07 -16.84 28.28
CA GLY A 351 39.67 -17.22 29.63
C GLY A 351 39.59 -16.09 30.67
N LEU A 352 40.03 -14.87 30.34
CA LEU A 352 39.91 -13.69 31.21
C LEU A 352 39.31 -12.44 30.50
N GLY A 353 38.90 -12.55 29.23
CA GLY A 353 38.37 -11.41 28.44
C GLY A 353 37.03 -11.67 27.72
N ALA A 354 36.49 -12.89 27.76
CA ALA A 354 35.34 -13.32 26.92
C ALA A 354 33.94 -12.87 27.37
N GLY A 355 33.80 -12.04 28.40
CA GLY A 355 32.47 -11.64 28.90
C GLY A 355 31.67 -10.74 27.96
N ALA A 356 32.32 -10.08 27.00
CA ALA A 356 31.71 -9.01 26.21
C ALA A 356 31.35 -9.41 24.76
N VAL A 357 32.04 -10.37 24.16
CA VAL A 357 31.85 -10.75 22.74
C VAL A 357 30.74 -11.81 22.58
N ASP A 358 30.44 -12.57 23.63
CA ASP A 358 29.59 -13.76 23.55
C ASP A 358 28.08 -13.49 23.74
N ASN A 359 27.68 -12.38 24.38
CA ASN A 359 26.25 -12.13 24.60
C ASN A 359 25.52 -11.66 23.33
N PHE A 360 26.16 -10.90 22.44
CA PHE A 360 25.44 -10.29 21.32
C PHE A 360 25.02 -11.31 20.26
N PHE A 361 25.97 -12.13 19.77
CA PHE A 361 25.68 -13.16 18.76
C PHE A 361 24.89 -14.33 19.32
N VAL A 362 25.16 -14.75 20.55
CA VAL A 362 24.42 -15.85 21.18
C VAL A 362 23.00 -15.42 21.54
N ASP A 363 22.78 -14.18 21.99
CA ASP A 363 21.42 -13.69 22.20
C ASP A 363 20.66 -13.50 20.88
N GLU A 364 21.33 -13.07 19.80
CA GLU A 364 20.71 -12.95 18.48
C GLU A 364 20.35 -14.32 17.88
N LEU A 365 21.17 -15.35 18.10
CA LEU A 365 20.89 -16.72 17.67
C LEU A 365 19.85 -17.42 18.56
N LEU A 366 19.86 -17.16 19.88
CA LEU A 366 18.99 -17.81 20.87
C LEU A 366 17.65 -17.13 21.09
N LYS A 367 17.49 -15.85 20.72
CA LYS A 367 16.20 -15.15 20.82
C LYS A 367 15.09 -15.95 20.13
N GLY A 368 15.44 -16.75 19.11
CA GLY A 368 14.44 -17.27 18.19
C GLY A 368 13.81 -16.10 17.44
N ASN A 369 12.93 -16.38 16.51
CA ASN A 369 12.18 -15.31 15.90
C ASN A 369 10.81 -15.28 16.56
N SER A 370 10.37 -14.06 16.80
CA SER A 370 9.13 -13.80 17.48
C SER A 370 8.62 -12.43 17.05
N PRO A 371 7.31 -12.31 16.76
CA PRO A 371 6.66 -11.02 16.57
C PRO A 371 6.92 -10.04 17.73
N LYS A 372 7.18 -10.56 18.95
CA LYS A 372 7.48 -9.77 20.14
C LYS A 372 8.70 -8.88 19.95
N PHE A 373 9.81 -9.45 19.48
CA PHE A 373 11.06 -8.71 19.33
C PHE A 373 10.94 -7.63 18.27
N PHE A 374 10.19 -7.89 17.20
CA PHE A 374 9.91 -6.85 16.20
C PHE A 374 9.13 -5.67 16.81
N ILE A 375 8.14 -5.93 17.66
CA ILE A 375 7.39 -4.86 18.35
C ILE A 375 8.30 -4.09 19.31
N GLU A 376 9.19 -4.78 20.03
CA GLU A 376 10.21 -4.14 20.88
C GLU A 376 11.16 -3.24 20.07
N ASP A 377 11.58 -3.70 18.89
CA ASP A 377 12.41 -2.91 17.96
C ASP A 377 11.65 -1.67 17.45
N LEU A 378 10.35 -1.81 17.13
CA LEU A 378 9.49 -0.68 16.75
C LEU A 378 9.32 0.33 17.88
N TYR A 379 9.27 -0.12 19.14
CA TYR A 379 9.23 0.79 20.30
C TYR A 379 10.51 1.63 20.40
N GLN A 380 11.67 1.02 20.09
CA GLN A 380 12.96 1.72 20.08
C GLN A 380 13.17 2.62 18.86
N PHE A 381 12.33 2.50 17.83
CA PHE A 381 12.42 3.26 16.58
C PHE A 381 12.42 4.79 16.81
N ASP A 382 11.64 5.28 17.79
CA ASP A 382 11.63 6.70 18.16
C ASP A 382 12.91 7.13 18.90
N GLY A 383 13.49 6.23 19.70
CA GLY A 383 14.74 6.46 20.42
C GLY A 383 15.98 6.47 19.52
N ALA A 384 15.99 5.66 18.47
CA ALA A 384 17.08 5.59 17.48
C ALA A 384 17.28 6.91 16.73
N SER A 385 16.20 7.69 16.50
CA SER A 385 16.25 9.03 15.92
C SER A 385 17.12 10.02 16.71
N LYS A 386 17.29 9.80 18.03
CA LYS A 386 18.13 10.63 18.90
C LYS A 386 19.60 10.22 18.91
N GLY A 387 19.92 8.98 18.50
CA GLY A 387 21.26 8.41 18.52
C GLY A 387 22.01 8.53 17.19
N PHE A 388 21.31 8.43 16.05
CA PHE A 388 21.92 8.45 14.72
C PHE A 388 22.31 9.85 14.21
N GLY A 389 21.91 10.93 14.90
CA GLY A 389 22.31 12.31 14.57
C GLY A 389 23.65 12.76 15.15
N LYS A 390 24.44 11.84 15.73
CA LYS A 390 25.78 12.11 16.29
C LYS A 390 26.79 11.13 15.72
N ASN A 391 27.14 11.25 14.44
CA ASN A 391 28.40 10.76 13.89
C ASN A 391 28.76 11.60 12.67
#